data_AF-A0A354CSV6-F1
#
_entry.id   AF-A0A354CSV6-F1
#
_cell.length_a   1.000
_cell.length_b   1.000
_cell.length_c   1.000
_cell.angle_alpha   90.00
_cell.angle_beta   90.00
_cell.angle_gamma   90.00
#
_symmetry.space_group_name_H-M   'P 1'
#
loop_
_entity.id
_entity.type
_entity.pdbx_description
1 polymer ?
#
loop_
_entity_poly.entity_id
_entity_poly.type
_entity_poly.pdbx_seq_one_letter_code
_entity_poly.pdbx_strand_id
1 'polypeptide(L)'
;MTKLLIKLFIGKENPDLPSARKKYGFLSGMTGIALNVCLFIGKLTAGIFSGSISVIADALNNLSDAGSSIVNMVGFKIANTPPDREHPFGHGRAEYVSGLVISLIIILMGFELIQSSLEKIFKPEMPKISAFTFIILIASVLVKLWLFLFNRKLGKIINSVALKAVAADSISDVLATAAVIAGILASLFFDISIDGYTGLIVAAFIILSGIKTAKESLSSLLGQMPDKETAKKIQRCACSYEGIIGIHDLIIHNYGAGTSFVSFHAEVDSAMSLPLAHELIDKIETDFKEKFGCFVTIHIDPVDIGDNETASLCGQVKDIVNRIDQDLSIHDFRVLKSGVGRSVIFDLALPYNYKLSDIQVKSMITSEIKASCNVSEVIVCAERQLSELD
;
A
#
# COMPACT_ATOMS: atom_id res chain seq x y z
N MET A 1 -0.57 -29.22 17.16
CA MET A 1 -0.64 -28.88 15.72
C MET A 1 0.40 -27.84 15.27
N THR A 2 0.45 -26.63 15.82
CA THR A 2 1.39 -25.56 15.40
C THR A 2 2.87 -25.97 15.34
N LYS A 3 3.39 -26.66 16.37
CA LYS A 3 4.79 -27.15 16.38
C LYS A 3 5.06 -28.21 15.29
N LEU A 4 4.04 -29.01 14.95
CA LEU A 4 4.14 -30.06 13.93
C LEU A 4 4.19 -29.44 12.53
N LEU A 5 3.32 -28.46 12.26
CA LEU A 5 3.31 -27.72 10.98
C LEU A 5 4.64 -26.99 10.73
N ILE A 6 5.17 -26.31 11.76
CA ILE A 6 6.49 -25.66 11.66
C ILE A 6 7.58 -26.71 11.37
N LYS A 7 7.58 -27.84 12.08
CA LYS A 7 8.58 -28.90 11.87
C LYS A 7 8.52 -29.50 10.45
N LEU A 8 7.31 -29.70 9.91
CA LEU A 8 7.10 -30.29 8.58
C LEU A 8 7.43 -29.34 7.44
N PHE A 9 7.03 -28.07 7.52
CA PHE A 9 7.14 -27.12 6.40
C PHE A 9 8.38 -26.22 6.44
N ILE A 10 8.99 -26.03 7.62
CA ILE A 10 10.09 -25.08 7.80
C ILE A 10 11.37 -25.77 8.26
N GLY A 11 11.26 -26.84 9.05
CA GLY A 11 12.44 -27.57 9.55
C GLY A 11 13.21 -26.79 10.63
N LYS A 12 14.55 -26.82 10.58
CA LYS A 12 15.47 -26.14 11.53
C LYS A 12 16.11 -24.87 10.95
N GLU A 13 15.47 -24.22 9.98
CA GLU A 13 16.03 -23.00 9.38
C GLU A 13 16.04 -21.82 10.37
N ASN A 14 17.07 -20.98 10.26
CA ASN A 14 17.18 -19.75 11.05
C ASN A 14 16.02 -18.79 10.66
N PRO A 15 15.15 -18.39 11.61
CA PRO A 15 14.01 -17.51 11.34
C PRO A 15 14.36 -16.15 10.71
N ASP A 16 15.59 -15.67 10.89
CA ASP A 16 16.02 -14.36 10.39
C ASP A 16 16.34 -14.35 8.89
N LEU A 17 16.49 -15.52 8.27
CA LEU A 17 16.77 -15.62 6.84
C LEU A 17 15.53 -15.22 5.99
N PRO A 18 15.69 -14.44 4.89
CA PRO A 18 14.59 -14.07 4.01
C PRO A 18 13.80 -15.27 3.47
N SER A 19 14.49 -16.37 3.15
CA SER A 19 13.88 -17.63 2.71
C SER A 19 13.00 -18.27 3.77
N ALA A 20 13.43 -18.28 5.04
CA ALA A 20 12.66 -18.80 6.16
C ALA A 20 11.42 -17.92 6.40
N ARG A 21 11.56 -16.60 6.41
CA ARG A 21 10.43 -15.66 6.58
C ARG A 21 9.36 -15.86 5.50
N LYS A 22 9.75 -16.11 4.24
CA LYS A 22 8.83 -16.45 3.15
C LYS A 22 8.08 -17.75 3.42
N LYS A 23 8.75 -18.80 3.90
CA LYS A 23 8.11 -20.08 4.29
C LYS A 23 7.12 -19.91 5.44
N TYR A 24 7.47 -19.14 6.47
CA TYR A 24 6.58 -18.80 7.58
C TYR A 24 5.30 -18.08 7.09
N GLY A 25 5.47 -17.08 6.22
CA GLY A 25 4.34 -16.36 5.60
C GLY A 25 3.47 -17.26 4.73
N PHE A 26 4.08 -18.11 3.90
CA PHE A 26 3.35 -19.03 3.03
C PHE A 26 2.58 -20.09 3.82
N LEU A 27 3.18 -20.67 4.85
CA LEU A 27 2.52 -21.62 5.74
C LEU A 27 1.32 -20.96 6.44
N SER A 28 1.49 -19.73 6.92
CA SER A 28 0.41 -18.93 7.50
C SER A 28 -0.74 -18.72 6.51
N GLY A 29 -0.41 -18.26 5.30
CA GLY A 29 -1.39 -17.99 4.25
C GLY A 29 -2.18 -19.24 3.85
N MET A 30 -1.50 -20.33 3.51
CA MET A 30 -2.17 -21.59 3.12
C MET A 30 -3.08 -22.13 4.23
N THR A 31 -2.61 -22.11 5.48
CA THR A 31 -3.39 -22.58 6.62
C THR A 31 -4.62 -21.70 6.84
N GLY A 32 -4.45 -20.38 6.73
CA GLY A 32 -5.53 -19.40 6.83
C GLY A 32 -6.59 -19.59 5.75
N ILE A 33 -6.20 -19.70 4.48
CA ILE A 33 -7.11 -19.95 3.35
C ILE A 33 -7.92 -21.23 3.59
N ALA A 34 -7.24 -22.35 3.86
CA ALA A 34 -7.91 -23.64 4.02
C ALA A 34 -8.95 -23.60 5.15
N LEU A 35 -8.57 -23.06 6.31
CA LEU A 35 -9.48 -23.00 7.45
C LEU A 35 -10.62 -21.99 7.23
N ASN A 36 -10.36 -20.81 6.68
CA ASN A 36 -11.41 -19.83 6.39
C ASN A 36 -12.41 -20.34 5.36
N VAL A 37 -11.96 -21.06 4.32
CA VAL A 37 -12.87 -21.72 3.35
C VAL A 37 -13.70 -22.82 4.04
N CYS A 38 -13.08 -23.66 4.87
CA CYS A 38 -13.83 -24.68 5.62
C CYS A 38 -14.87 -24.05 6.57
N LEU A 39 -14.50 -22.98 7.26
CA LEU A 39 -15.41 -22.25 8.15
C LEU A 39 -16.54 -21.58 7.37
N PHE A 40 -16.25 -20.96 6.24
CA PHE A 40 -17.26 -20.39 5.35
C PHE A 40 -18.29 -21.45 4.93
N ILE A 41 -17.84 -22.60 4.39
CA ILE A 41 -18.76 -23.68 3.96
C ILE A 41 -19.58 -24.19 5.15
N GLY A 42 -18.94 -24.43 6.29
CA GLY A 42 -19.62 -24.90 7.50
C GLY A 42 -20.67 -23.91 8.01
N LYS A 43 -20.31 -22.64 8.17
CA LYS A 43 -21.25 -21.60 8.64
C LYS A 43 -22.34 -21.31 7.62
N LEU A 44 -22.03 -21.27 6.33
CA LEU A 44 -23.02 -21.03 5.29
C LEU A 44 -24.09 -22.12 5.30
N THR A 45 -23.67 -23.39 5.36
CA THR A 45 -24.62 -24.50 5.49
C THR A 45 -25.43 -24.40 6.78
N ALA A 46 -24.79 -24.13 7.92
CA ALA A 46 -25.48 -23.93 9.20
C ALA A 46 -26.48 -22.76 9.17
N GLY A 47 -26.13 -21.66 8.49
CA GLY A 47 -26.95 -20.47 8.32
C GLY A 47 -28.17 -20.74 7.44
N ILE A 48 -27.99 -21.42 6.31
CA ILE A 48 -29.10 -21.82 5.42
C ILE A 48 -30.05 -22.78 6.15
N PHE A 49 -29.54 -23.80 6.83
CA PHE A 49 -30.39 -24.77 7.56
C PHE A 49 -31.14 -24.14 8.73
N SER A 50 -30.51 -23.20 9.45
CA SER A 50 -31.17 -22.50 10.55
C SER A 50 -32.04 -21.32 10.09
N GLY A 51 -31.92 -20.92 8.82
CA GLY A 51 -32.47 -19.67 8.31
C GLY A 51 -31.87 -18.43 8.97
N SER A 52 -30.73 -18.52 9.67
CA SER A 52 -30.12 -17.40 10.40
C SER A 52 -29.26 -16.54 9.48
N ILE A 53 -29.65 -15.28 9.35
CA ILE A 53 -28.98 -14.31 8.48
C ILE A 53 -27.67 -13.84 9.12
N SER A 54 -27.64 -13.69 10.45
CA SER A 54 -26.41 -13.33 11.14
C SER A 54 -25.32 -14.41 11.03
N VAL A 55 -25.70 -15.69 10.97
CA VAL A 55 -24.77 -16.80 10.71
C VAL A 55 -24.27 -16.80 9.27
N ILE A 56 -25.14 -16.54 8.29
CA ILE A 56 -24.72 -16.42 6.89
C ILE A 56 -23.76 -15.24 6.74
N ALA A 57 -24.05 -14.10 7.38
CA ALA A 57 -23.18 -12.94 7.37
C ALA A 57 -21.80 -13.25 7.97
N ASP A 58 -21.76 -13.90 9.13
CA ASP A 58 -20.52 -14.36 9.75
C ASP A 58 -19.75 -15.37 8.88
N ALA A 59 -20.45 -16.21 8.09
CA ALA A 59 -19.83 -17.05 7.07
C ALA A 59 -19.16 -16.22 5.97
N LEU A 60 -19.85 -15.20 5.45
CA LEU A 60 -19.33 -14.35 4.38
C LEU A 60 -18.10 -13.54 4.83
N ASN A 61 -18.01 -13.19 6.11
CA ASN A 61 -16.80 -12.59 6.63
C ASN A 61 -15.59 -13.52 6.46
N ASN A 62 -15.75 -14.82 6.77
CA ASN A 62 -14.68 -15.80 6.54
C ASN A 62 -14.37 -16.03 5.05
N LEU A 63 -15.36 -15.87 4.17
CA LEU A 63 -15.10 -15.84 2.72
C LEU A 63 -14.25 -14.63 2.33
N SER A 64 -14.52 -13.45 2.90
CA SER A 64 -13.72 -12.25 2.71
C SER A 64 -12.26 -12.49 3.13
N ASP A 65 -12.03 -13.05 4.32
CA ASP A 65 -10.68 -13.36 4.81
C ASP A 65 -9.94 -14.37 3.92
N ALA A 66 -10.65 -15.40 3.46
CA ALA A 66 -10.13 -16.37 2.51
C ALA A 66 -9.80 -15.70 1.18
N GLY A 67 -10.68 -14.84 0.68
CA GLY A 67 -10.52 -14.08 -0.55
C GLY A 67 -9.28 -13.19 -0.50
N SER A 68 -9.12 -12.36 0.54
CA SER A 68 -7.92 -11.53 0.73
C SER A 68 -6.64 -12.37 0.79
N SER A 69 -6.70 -13.53 1.45
CA SER A 69 -5.55 -14.45 1.52
C SER A 69 -5.26 -15.12 0.18
N ILE A 70 -6.29 -15.49 -0.60
CA ILE A 70 -6.17 -16.04 -1.95
C ILE A 70 -5.60 -15.00 -2.91
N VAL A 71 -6.08 -13.75 -2.84
CA VAL A 71 -5.53 -12.64 -3.64
C VAL A 71 -4.06 -12.47 -3.34
N ASN A 72 -3.68 -12.46 -2.06
CA ASN A 72 -2.26 -12.38 -1.71
C ASN A 72 -1.47 -13.59 -2.23
N MET A 73 -2.01 -14.81 -2.15
CA MET A 73 -1.25 -16.02 -2.53
C MET A 73 -1.19 -16.26 -4.05
N VAL A 74 -2.33 -16.16 -4.73
CA VAL A 74 -2.47 -16.33 -6.19
C VAL A 74 -1.98 -15.09 -6.90
N GLY A 75 -2.32 -13.90 -6.41
CA GLY A 75 -1.79 -12.63 -6.88
C GLY A 75 -0.27 -12.63 -6.82
N PHE A 76 0.34 -13.10 -5.72
CA PHE A 76 1.80 -13.27 -5.67
C PHE A 76 2.33 -14.27 -6.71
N LYS A 77 1.65 -15.40 -6.95
CA LYS A 77 2.09 -16.37 -7.96
C LYS A 77 2.03 -15.78 -9.37
N ILE A 78 0.95 -15.10 -9.72
CA ILE A 78 0.78 -14.44 -11.01
C ILE A 78 1.75 -13.25 -11.12
N ALA A 79 1.94 -12.50 -10.04
CA ALA A 79 2.85 -11.36 -9.99
C ALA A 79 4.32 -11.73 -10.24
N ASN A 80 4.72 -12.93 -9.82
CA ASN A 80 6.04 -13.48 -10.10
C ASN A 80 6.16 -14.09 -11.50
N THR A 81 5.14 -14.01 -12.35
CA THR A 81 5.25 -14.38 -13.76
C THR A 81 6.16 -13.36 -14.44
N PRO A 82 7.25 -13.82 -15.10
CA PRO A 82 8.21 -12.91 -15.72
C PRO A 82 7.54 -12.05 -16.81
N PRO A 83 8.14 -10.90 -17.16
CA PRO A 83 7.70 -10.10 -18.29
C PRO A 83 7.63 -10.91 -19.60
N ASP A 84 6.64 -10.60 -20.42
CA ASP A 84 6.47 -11.16 -21.76
C ASP A 84 6.23 -10.04 -22.79
N ARG A 85 5.94 -10.41 -24.04
CA ARG A 85 5.75 -9.45 -25.13
C ARG A 85 4.51 -8.57 -24.96
N GLU A 86 3.47 -9.09 -24.30
CA GLU A 86 2.22 -8.35 -24.06
C GLU A 86 2.34 -7.50 -22.79
N HIS A 87 3.15 -7.95 -21.82
CA HIS A 87 3.35 -7.34 -20.51
C HIS A 87 4.85 -7.13 -20.22
N PRO A 88 5.49 -6.12 -20.85
CA PRO A 88 6.94 -5.88 -20.71
C PRO A 88 7.37 -5.45 -19.30
N PHE A 89 6.44 -4.96 -18.47
CA PHE A 89 6.67 -4.64 -17.06
C PHE A 89 6.30 -5.80 -16.10
N GLY A 90 5.92 -6.95 -16.65
CA GLY A 90 5.46 -8.11 -15.88
C GLY A 90 3.99 -8.06 -15.47
N HIS A 91 3.59 -9.06 -14.70
CA HIS A 91 2.19 -9.31 -14.33
C HIS A 91 1.85 -8.91 -12.89
N GLY A 92 2.74 -8.16 -12.22
CA GLY A 92 2.62 -7.87 -10.80
C GLY A 92 1.31 -7.21 -10.39
N ARG A 93 0.77 -6.30 -11.21
CA ARG A 93 -0.52 -5.63 -10.96
C ARG A 93 -1.75 -6.54 -11.05
N ALA A 94 -1.62 -7.77 -11.57
CA ALA A 94 -2.72 -8.74 -11.59
C ALA A 94 -3.19 -9.10 -10.16
N GLU A 95 -2.32 -8.97 -9.16
CA GLU A 95 -2.67 -9.08 -7.74
C GLU A 95 -3.74 -8.06 -7.36
N TYR A 96 -3.53 -6.79 -7.68
CA TYR A 96 -4.47 -5.70 -7.34
C TYR A 96 -5.80 -5.85 -8.10
N VAL A 97 -5.75 -6.28 -9.36
CA VAL A 97 -6.97 -6.58 -10.15
C VAL A 97 -7.77 -7.71 -9.50
N SER A 98 -7.09 -8.78 -9.07
CA SER A 98 -7.75 -9.90 -8.37
C SER A 98 -8.38 -9.42 -7.05
N GLY A 99 -7.66 -8.59 -6.29
CA GLY A 99 -8.17 -7.97 -5.07
C GLY A 99 -9.44 -7.15 -5.30
N LEU A 100 -9.45 -6.37 -6.38
CA LEU A 100 -10.62 -5.59 -6.78
C LEU A 100 -11.82 -6.50 -7.11
N VAL A 101 -11.63 -7.55 -7.90
CA VAL A 101 -12.71 -8.51 -8.24
C VAL A 101 -13.30 -9.15 -6.98
N ILE A 102 -12.46 -9.62 -6.05
CA ILE A 102 -12.94 -10.22 -4.80
C ILE A 102 -13.69 -9.19 -3.94
N SER A 103 -13.17 -7.97 -3.83
CA SER A 103 -13.82 -6.91 -3.06
C SER A 103 -15.22 -6.58 -3.61
N LEU A 104 -15.40 -6.59 -4.93
CA LEU A 104 -16.71 -6.39 -5.57
C LEU A 104 -17.68 -7.53 -5.24
N ILE A 105 -17.23 -8.78 -5.27
CA ILE A 105 -18.05 -9.94 -4.89
C ILE A 105 -18.51 -9.80 -3.43
N ILE A 106 -17.60 -9.44 -2.51
CA ILE A 106 -17.93 -9.25 -1.09
C ILE A 106 -18.98 -8.14 -0.90
N ILE A 107 -18.81 -7.00 -1.59
CA ILE A 107 -19.77 -5.89 -1.52
C ILE A 107 -21.15 -6.32 -2.04
N LEU A 108 -21.21 -7.03 -3.18
CA LEU A 108 -22.47 -7.53 -3.74
C LEU A 108 -23.19 -8.46 -2.76
N MET A 109 -22.48 -9.41 -2.16
CA MET A 109 -23.08 -10.30 -1.18
C MET A 109 -23.48 -9.57 0.11
N GLY A 110 -22.76 -8.52 0.48
CA GLY A 110 -23.13 -7.64 1.59
C GLY A 110 -24.48 -6.93 1.36
N PHE A 111 -24.75 -6.46 0.14
CA PHE A 111 -26.05 -5.89 -0.21
C PHE A 111 -27.18 -6.91 -0.18
N GLU A 112 -26.93 -8.13 -0.67
CA GLU A 112 -27.89 -9.24 -0.57
C GLU A 112 -28.24 -9.55 0.89
N LEU A 113 -27.25 -9.56 1.78
CA LEU A 113 -27.46 -9.73 3.21
C LEU A 113 -28.26 -8.59 3.85
N ILE A 114 -28.06 -7.35 3.43
CA ILE A 114 -28.90 -6.22 3.89
C ILE A 114 -30.36 -6.49 3.51
N GLN A 115 -30.62 -6.89 2.26
CA GLN A 115 -31.98 -7.16 1.82
C GLN A 115 -32.61 -8.29 2.64
N SER A 116 -31.91 -9.43 2.81
CA SER A 116 -32.41 -10.52 3.65
C SER A 116 -32.63 -10.07 5.10
N SER A 117 -31.71 -9.29 5.66
CA SER A 117 -31.79 -8.79 7.04
C SER A 117 -33.03 -7.91 7.24
N LEU A 118 -33.31 -7.02 6.27
CA LEU A 118 -34.50 -6.17 6.28
C LEU A 118 -35.78 -7.01 6.15
N GLU A 119 -35.82 -7.97 5.23
CA GLU A 119 -36.95 -8.89 5.10
C GLU A 119 -37.25 -9.61 6.41
N LYS A 120 -36.21 -10.02 7.15
CA LYS A 120 -36.35 -10.70 8.44
C LYS A 120 -36.75 -9.77 9.60
N ILE A 121 -36.45 -8.48 9.51
CA ILE A 121 -36.96 -7.47 10.46
C ILE A 121 -38.46 -7.24 10.21
N PHE A 122 -38.89 -7.14 8.95
CA PHE A 122 -40.30 -6.91 8.60
C PHE A 122 -41.17 -8.17 8.72
N LYS A 123 -40.59 -9.35 8.51
CA LYS A 123 -41.23 -10.66 8.69
C LYS A 123 -40.38 -11.47 9.68
N PRO A 124 -40.58 -11.28 11.00
CA PRO A 124 -39.81 -11.98 12.01
C PRO A 124 -40.04 -13.49 11.93
N GLU A 125 -39.02 -14.20 11.47
CA GLU A 125 -38.97 -15.66 11.56
C GLU A 125 -37.89 -16.05 12.58
N MET A 126 -38.30 -16.82 13.58
CA MET A 126 -37.38 -17.38 14.57
C MET A 126 -36.44 -18.36 13.85
N PRO A 127 -35.11 -18.18 13.96
CA PRO A 127 -34.17 -19.12 13.36
C PRO A 127 -34.41 -20.52 13.94
N LYS A 128 -34.44 -21.53 13.07
CA LYS A 128 -34.56 -22.94 13.47
C LYS A 128 -33.21 -23.40 13.98
N ILE A 129 -32.94 -23.13 15.25
CA ILE A 129 -31.65 -23.40 15.84
C ILE A 129 -31.53 -24.90 16.11
N SER A 130 -30.71 -25.56 15.30
CA SER A 130 -30.39 -26.98 15.46
C SER A 130 -29.13 -27.13 16.32
N ALA A 131 -28.98 -28.28 16.99
CA ALA A 131 -27.73 -28.64 17.66
C ALA A 131 -26.52 -28.57 16.69
N PHE A 132 -26.75 -28.88 15.41
CA PHE A 132 -25.76 -28.78 14.34
C PHE A 132 -25.24 -27.35 14.15
N THR A 133 -26.13 -26.35 14.12
CA THR A 133 -25.74 -24.93 13.99
C THR A 133 -24.84 -24.47 15.13
N PHE A 134 -25.19 -24.82 16.37
CA PHE A 134 -24.36 -24.48 17.54
C PHE A 134 -23.00 -25.16 17.50
N ILE A 135 -22.94 -26.45 17.14
CA ILE A 135 -21.68 -27.19 17.02
C ILE A 135 -20.75 -26.50 16.02
N ILE A 136 -21.27 -26.06 14.87
CA ILE A 136 -20.48 -25.36 13.85
C ILE A 136 -19.97 -24.01 14.36
N LEU A 137 -20.80 -23.20 15.02
CA LEU A 137 -20.38 -21.90 15.53
C LEU A 137 -19.32 -22.02 16.63
N ILE A 138 -19.49 -22.97 17.56
CA ILE A 138 -18.50 -23.25 18.60
C ILE A 138 -17.20 -23.76 17.98
N ALA A 139 -17.28 -24.69 17.01
CA ALA A 139 -16.11 -25.17 16.28
C ALA A 139 -15.40 -24.02 15.57
N SER A 140 -16.13 -23.07 14.98
CA SER A 140 -15.55 -21.88 14.35
C SER A 140 -14.77 -21.03 15.35
N VAL A 141 -15.35 -20.74 16.51
CA VAL A 141 -14.66 -19.99 17.57
C VAL A 141 -13.36 -20.69 17.96
N LEU A 142 -13.38 -22.01 18.13
CA LEU A 142 -12.17 -22.78 18.47
C LEU A 142 -11.11 -22.74 17.35
N VAL A 143 -11.53 -22.85 16.08
CA VAL A 143 -10.62 -22.78 14.93
C VAL A 143 -9.99 -21.38 14.81
N LYS A 144 -10.78 -20.31 14.93
CA LYS A 144 -10.26 -18.93 14.88
C LYS A 144 -9.37 -18.60 16.09
N LEU A 145 -9.70 -19.10 17.29
CA LEU A 145 -8.83 -18.98 18.46
C LEU A 145 -7.50 -19.71 18.25
N TRP A 146 -7.54 -20.89 17.63
CA TRP A 146 -6.33 -21.61 17.25
C TRP A 146 -5.52 -20.85 16.19
N LEU A 147 -6.16 -20.29 15.17
CA LEU A 147 -5.52 -19.44 14.15
C LEU A 147 -4.85 -18.21 14.79
N PHE A 148 -5.50 -17.57 15.76
CA PHE A 148 -4.89 -16.49 16.54
C PHE A 148 -3.59 -16.95 17.21
N LEU A 149 -3.63 -18.05 17.96
CA LEU A 149 -2.45 -18.57 18.66
C LEU A 149 -1.34 -18.98 17.68
N PHE A 150 -1.73 -19.56 16.54
CA PHE A 150 -0.85 -19.97 15.45
C PHE A 150 -0.13 -18.76 14.84
N ASN A 151 -0.87 -17.76 14.37
CA ASN A 151 -0.34 -16.56 13.71
C ASN A 151 0.43 -15.67 14.68
N ARG A 152 -0.04 -15.53 15.94
CA ARG A 152 0.69 -14.80 16.98
C ARG A 152 2.04 -15.44 17.26
N LYS A 153 2.13 -16.77 17.26
CA LYS A 153 3.39 -17.47 17.47
C LYS A 153 4.35 -17.28 16.29
N LEU A 154 3.87 -17.48 15.07
CA LEU A 154 4.68 -17.29 13.85
C LEU A 154 5.16 -15.83 13.75
N GLY A 155 4.26 -14.86 13.97
CA GLY A 155 4.58 -13.44 13.97
C GLY A 155 5.57 -13.01 15.04
N LYS A 156 5.63 -13.70 16.19
CA LYS A 156 6.70 -13.49 17.18
C LYS A 156 8.03 -14.09 16.73
N ILE A 157 8.04 -15.27 16.12
CA ILE A 157 9.26 -15.96 15.66
C ILE A 157 10.01 -15.13 14.61
N ILE A 158 9.29 -14.58 13.62
CA ILE A 158 9.91 -13.80 12.53
C ILE A 158 9.74 -12.28 12.69
N ASN A 159 9.35 -11.82 13.89
CA ASN A 159 8.97 -10.44 14.22
C ASN A 159 8.15 -9.73 13.10
N SER A 160 7.13 -10.41 12.58
CA SER A 160 6.31 -9.91 11.48
C SER A 160 5.09 -9.16 12.00
N VAL A 161 4.99 -7.87 11.64
CA VAL A 161 3.81 -7.03 11.91
C VAL A 161 2.59 -7.57 11.18
N ALA A 162 2.76 -8.00 9.92
CA ALA A 162 1.68 -8.58 9.12
C ALA A 162 1.07 -9.82 9.79
N LEU A 163 1.87 -10.77 10.27
CA LEU A 163 1.34 -11.97 10.95
C LEU A 163 0.69 -11.63 12.30
N LYS A 164 1.15 -10.59 12.99
CA LYS A 164 0.50 -10.09 14.21
C LYS A 164 -0.88 -9.47 13.87
N ALA A 165 -1.00 -8.78 12.74
CA ALA A 165 -2.28 -8.25 12.26
C ALA A 165 -3.26 -9.38 11.90
N VAL A 166 -2.81 -10.41 11.16
CA VAL A 166 -3.64 -11.60 10.86
C VAL A 166 -4.10 -12.31 12.15
N ALA A 167 -3.26 -12.33 13.18
CA ALA A 167 -3.67 -12.86 14.48
C ALA A 167 -4.77 -12.01 15.13
N ALA A 168 -4.61 -10.68 15.15
CA ALA A 168 -5.62 -9.77 15.70
C ALA A 168 -6.97 -9.88 14.96
N ASP A 169 -6.92 -10.01 13.64
CA ASP A 169 -8.09 -10.25 12.80
C ASP A 169 -8.86 -11.52 13.21
N SER A 170 -8.13 -12.63 13.44
CA SER A 170 -8.73 -13.87 13.95
C SER A 170 -9.41 -13.71 15.32
N ILE A 171 -8.99 -12.75 16.16
CA ILE A 171 -9.67 -12.42 17.42
C ILE A 171 -10.95 -11.63 17.17
N SER A 172 -10.92 -10.67 16.23
CA SER A 172 -12.12 -9.94 15.82
C SER A 172 -13.21 -10.91 15.35
N ASP A 173 -12.86 -11.94 14.59
CA ASP A 173 -13.80 -12.99 14.17
C ASP A 173 -14.35 -13.81 15.33
N VAL A 174 -13.50 -14.16 16.31
CA VAL A 174 -13.98 -14.86 17.53
C VAL A 174 -15.04 -14.03 18.23
N LEU A 175 -14.81 -12.72 18.35
CA LEU A 175 -15.77 -11.80 18.98
C LEU A 175 -17.05 -11.65 18.14
N ALA A 176 -16.93 -11.56 16.82
CA ALA A 176 -18.07 -11.48 15.91
C ALA A 176 -18.93 -12.75 15.96
N THR A 177 -18.33 -13.93 15.83
CA THR A 177 -19.04 -15.22 15.94
C THR A 177 -19.64 -15.40 17.35
N ALA A 178 -18.94 -14.97 18.41
CA ALA A 178 -19.48 -15.00 19.77
C ALA A 178 -20.71 -14.08 19.94
N ALA A 179 -20.71 -12.90 19.32
CA ALA A 179 -21.85 -12.00 19.29
C ALA A 179 -23.05 -12.62 18.55
N VAL A 180 -22.81 -13.34 17.44
CA VAL A 180 -23.84 -14.10 16.73
C VAL A 180 -24.43 -15.20 17.62
N ILE A 181 -23.57 -15.98 18.29
CA ILE A 181 -24.01 -17.02 19.26
C ILE A 181 -24.85 -16.39 20.38
N ALA A 182 -24.41 -15.25 20.92
CA ALA A 182 -25.14 -14.54 21.97
C ALA A 182 -26.50 -14.01 21.48
N GLY A 183 -26.57 -13.50 20.24
CA GLY A 183 -27.82 -13.06 19.61
C GLY A 183 -28.81 -14.20 19.40
N ILE A 184 -28.30 -15.36 18.96
CA ILE A 184 -29.06 -16.61 18.84
C ILE A 184 -29.62 -17.05 20.21
N LEU A 185 -28.78 -17.06 21.25
CA LEU A 185 -29.21 -17.42 22.61
C LEU A 185 -30.24 -16.42 23.17
N ALA A 186 -30.02 -15.12 22.98
CA ALA A 186 -30.98 -14.10 23.40
C ALA A 186 -32.33 -14.26 22.70
N SER A 187 -32.32 -14.58 21.40
CA SER A 187 -33.55 -14.87 20.65
C SER A 187 -34.34 -16.05 21.22
N LEU A 188 -33.63 -17.09 21.71
CA LEU A 188 -34.26 -18.25 22.38
C LEU A 188 -34.86 -17.93 23.75
N PHE A 189 -34.19 -17.10 24.56
CA PHE A 189 -34.65 -16.80 25.92
C PHE A 189 -35.74 -15.72 25.98
N PHE A 190 -35.69 -14.75 25.07
CA PHE A 190 -36.58 -13.58 25.10
C PHE A 190 -37.70 -13.62 24.05
N ASP A 191 -37.73 -14.64 23.17
CA ASP A 191 -38.72 -14.80 22.09
C ASP A 191 -38.79 -13.59 21.14
N ILE A 192 -37.67 -12.89 20.99
CA ILE A 192 -37.50 -11.72 20.11
C ILE A 192 -36.57 -12.09 18.96
N SER A 193 -36.95 -11.77 17.72
CA SER A 193 -36.09 -11.96 16.54
C SER A 193 -35.07 -10.82 16.44
N ILE A 194 -33.90 -11.02 17.03
CA ILE A 194 -32.76 -10.07 16.96
C ILE A 194 -31.84 -10.39 15.75
N ASP A 195 -32.05 -11.54 15.10
CA ASP A 195 -31.22 -12.05 14.00
C ASP A 195 -31.16 -11.10 12.80
N GLY A 196 -32.28 -10.47 12.45
CA GLY A 196 -32.31 -9.47 11.35
C GLY A 196 -31.47 -8.23 11.66
N TYR A 197 -31.54 -7.70 12.89
CA TYR A 197 -30.72 -6.56 13.32
C TYR A 197 -29.24 -6.92 13.39
N THR A 198 -28.92 -8.11 13.91
CA THR A 198 -27.55 -8.62 13.97
C THR A 198 -26.98 -8.81 12.57
N GLY A 199 -27.76 -9.41 11.66
CA GLY A 199 -27.42 -9.55 10.25
C GLY A 199 -27.14 -8.22 9.58
N LEU A 200 -27.94 -7.18 9.85
CA LEU A 200 -27.76 -5.85 9.29
C LEU A 200 -26.43 -5.20 9.76
N ILE A 201 -26.11 -5.33 11.05
CA ILE A 201 -24.86 -4.81 11.61
C ILE A 201 -23.66 -5.52 10.97
N VAL A 202 -23.69 -6.85 10.90
CA VAL A 202 -22.60 -7.63 10.30
C VAL A 202 -22.47 -7.33 8.80
N ALA A 203 -23.58 -7.21 8.06
CA ALA A 203 -23.57 -6.85 6.64
C ALA A 203 -22.93 -5.47 6.40
N ALA A 204 -23.19 -4.49 7.27
CA ALA A 204 -22.54 -3.18 7.19
C ALA A 204 -21.01 -3.28 7.37
N PHE A 205 -20.54 -4.07 8.35
CA PHE A 205 -19.10 -4.32 8.53
C PHE A 205 -18.47 -4.98 7.30
N ILE A 206 -19.15 -5.97 6.70
CA ILE A 206 -18.67 -6.66 5.49
C ILE A 206 -18.56 -5.68 4.32
N ILE A 207 -19.57 -4.84 4.09
CA ILE A 207 -19.53 -3.82 3.01
C ILE A 207 -18.39 -2.83 3.25
N LEU A 208 -18.21 -2.34 4.48
CA LEU A 208 -17.10 -1.42 4.82
C LEU A 208 -15.74 -2.08 4.58
N SER A 209 -15.59 -3.36 4.94
CA SER A 209 -14.38 -4.15 4.68
C SER A 209 -14.13 -4.32 3.18
N GLY A 210 -15.18 -4.64 2.41
CA GLY A 210 -15.14 -4.73 0.96
C GLY A 210 -14.74 -3.40 0.30
N ILE A 211 -15.36 -2.28 0.68
CA ILE A 211 -15.04 -0.94 0.16
C ILE A 211 -13.60 -0.55 0.48
N LYS A 212 -13.13 -0.83 1.71
CA LYS A 212 -11.75 -0.58 2.11
C LYS A 212 -10.77 -1.36 1.23
N THR A 213 -11.03 -2.66 1.04
CA THR A 213 -10.20 -3.54 0.19
C THR A 213 -10.20 -3.08 -1.28
N ALA A 214 -11.36 -2.65 -1.79
CA ALA A 214 -11.50 -2.09 -3.13
C ALA A 214 -10.68 -0.81 -3.29
N LYS A 215 -10.75 0.11 -2.31
CA LYS A 215 -9.99 1.36 -2.30
C LYS A 215 -8.48 1.12 -2.27
N GLU A 216 -8.01 0.19 -1.45
CA GLU A 216 -6.59 -0.19 -1.37
C GLU A 216 -6.11 -0.79 -2.70
N SER A 217 -6.89 -1.69 -3.31
CA SER A 217 -6.58 -2.29 -4.61
C SER A 217 -6.55 -1.25 -5.73
N LEU A 218 -7.54 -0.35 -5.77
CA LEU A 218 -7.62 0.71 -6.77
C LEU A 218 -6.50 1.75 -6.58
N SER A 219 -6.19 2.14 -5.34
CA SER A 219 -5.06 3.03 -5.04
C SER A 219 -3.75 2.44 -5.54
N SER A 220 -3.54 1.13 -5.35
CA SER A 220 -2.34 0.45 -5.83
C SER A 220 -2.25 0.44 -7.36
N LEU A 221 -3.40 0.30 -8.05
CA LEU A 221 -3.48 0.37 -9.52
C LEU A 221 -3.22 1.78 -10.08
N LEU A 222 -3.74 2.83 -9.41
CA LEU A 222 -3.59 4.22 -9.84
C LEU A 222 -2.18 4.79 -9.59
N GLY A 223 -1.36 4.12 -8.78
CA GLY A 223 -0.04 4.60 -8.39
C GLY A 223 -0.06 5.19 -7.00
N GLN A 224 -0.21 4.33 -5.99
CA GLN A 224 -0.16 4.73 -4.59
C GLN A 224 1.19 5.38 -4.28
N MET A 225 1.15 6.42 -3.47
CA MET A 225 2.34 7.08 -2.96
C MET A 225 3.27 6.05 -2.29
N PRO A 226 4.57 6.03 -2.64
CA PRO A 226 5.54 5.17 -1.99
C PRO A 226 5.67 5.53 -0.51
N ASP A 227 6.01 4.53 0.30
CA ASP A 227 6.30 4.73 1.71
C ASP A 227 7.45 5.74 1.89
N LYS A 228 7.26 6.74 2.76
CA LYS A 228 8.21 7.84 2.97
C LYS A 228 9.58 7.35 3.45
N GLU A 229 9.60 6.28 4.25
CA GLU A 229 10.86 5.70 4.73
C GLU A 229 11.64 5.07 3.57
N THR A 230 10.93 4.42 2.64
CA THR A 230 11.51 3.84 1.42
C THR A 230 12.08 4.91 0.50
N ALA A 231 11.33 5.98 0.25
CA ALA A 231 11.81 7.12 -0.53
C ALA A 231 13.07 7.76 0.09
N LYS A 232 13.08 8.00 1.41
CA LYS A 232 14.25 8.52 2.14
C LYS A 232 15.46 7.57 2.10
N LYS A 233 15.24 6.25 2.13
CA LYS A 233 16.32 5.26 1.98
C LYS A 233 16.96 5.31 0.59
N ILE A 234 16.14 5.39 -0.45
CA ILE A 234 16.60 5.54 -1.84
C ILE A 234 17.41 6.82 -1.99
N GLN A 235 16.87 7.95 -1.53
CA GLN A 235 17.55 9.25 -1.61
C GLN A 235 18.92 9.22 -0.90
N ARG A 236 18.97 8.73 0.34
CA ARG A 236 20.23 8.62 1.10
C ARG A 236 21.23 7.69 0.43
N CYS A 237 20.77 6.61 -0.21
CA CYS A 237 21.65 5.70 -0.94
C CYS A 237 22.25 6.39 -2.16
N ALA A 238 21.44 7.08 -2.97
CA ALA A 238 21.92 7.81 -4.15
C ALA A 238 22.91 8.93 -3.77
N CYS A 239 22.61 9.73 -2.75
CA CYS A 239 23.50 10.78 -2.25
C CYS A 239 24.78 10.25 -1.57
N SER A 240 24.92 8.94 -1.35
CA SER A 240 26.12 8.37 -0.72
C SER A 240 27.27 8.11 -1.70
N TYR A 241 27.01 8.20 -3.01
CA TYR A 241 28.03 7.99 -4.03
C TYR A 241 28.83 9.26 -4.27
N GLU A 242 30.15 9.14 -4.24
CA GLU A 242 31.06 10.22 -4.61
C GLU A 242 30.82 10.63 -6.07
N GLY A 243 30.64 11.93 -6.31
CA GLY A 243 30.27 12.48 -7.62
C GLY A 243 28.79 12.84 -7.79
N ILE A 244 27.93 12.38 -6.87
CA ILE A 244 26.52 12.83 -6.79
C ILE A 244 26.45 14.00 -5.80
N ILE A 245 26.08 15.17 -6.29
CA ILE A 245 25.93 16.39 -5.48
C ILE A 245 24.58 16.35 -4.74
N GLY A 246 23.55 15.90 -5.44
CA GLY A 246 22.17 15.86 -4.98
C GLY A 246 21.30 15.02 -5.91
N ILE A 247 20.08 14.74 -5.46
CA ILE A 247 19.05 14.18 -6.34
C ILE A 247 17.75 14.95 -6.15
N HIS A 248 16.98 15.05 -7.23
CA HIS A 248 15.63 15.62 -7.23
C HIS A 248 14.71 14.79 -8.15
N ASP A 249 13.42 15.12 -8.17
CA ASP A 249 12.38 14.45 -8.98
C ASP A 249 12.31 12.93 -8.80
N LEU A 250 12.41 12.48 -7.55
CA LEU A 250 12.30 11.07 -7.21
C LEU A 250 10.87 10.57 -7.43
N ILE A 251 10.69 9.79 -8.49
CA ILE A 251 9.45 9.11 -8.84
C ILE A 251 9.63 7.61 -8.59
N ILE A 252 8.69 7.01 -7.85
CA ILE A 252 8.69 5.58 -7.57
C ILE A 252 7.35 5.00 -8.05
N HIS A 253 7.41 4.13 -9.04
CA HIS A 253 6.27 3.39 -9.55
C HIS A 253 6.28 1.95 -9.04
N ASN A 254 5.18 1.52 -8.44
CA ASN A 254 4.97 0.13 -8.05
C ASN A 254 4.27 -0.64 -9.19
N TYR A 255 4.82 -1.80 -9.54
CA TYR A 255 4.27 -2.70 -10.56
C TYR A 255 3.88 -4.08 -10.02
N GLY A 256 3.70 -4.20 -8.71
CA GLY A 256 3.34 -5.42 -7.99
C GLY A 256 4.38 -5.80 -6.94
N ALA A 257 4.11 -6.87 -6.20
CA ALA A 257 4.97 -7.32 -5.10
C ALA A 257 6.41 -7.61 -5.59
N GLY A 258 7.36 -6.78 -5.15
CA GLY A 258 8.80 -6.95 -5.40
C GLY A 258 9.31 -6.33 -6.70
N THR A 259 8.47 -5.61 -7.45
CA THR A 259 8.90 -4.91 -8.67
C THR A 259 8.53 -3.43 -8.57
N SER A 260 9.56 -2.61 -8.39
CA SER A 260 9.44 -1.15 -8.40
C SER A 260 10.35 -0.56 -9.46
N PHE A 261 9.84 0.44 -10.15
CA PHE A 261 10.61 1.29 -11.05
C PHE A 261 10.83 2.62 -10.36
N VAL A 262 12.07 3.06 -10.33
CA VAL A 262 12.48 4.31 -9.72
C VAL A 262 13.11 5.17 -10.81
N SER A 263 12.69 6.42 -10.90
CA SER A 263 13.39 7.41 -11.71
C SER A 263 13.70 8.63 -10.86
N PHE A 264 14.88 9.20 -11.04
CA PHE A 264 15.27 10.45 -10.42
C PHE A 264 16.33 11.15 -11.25
N HIS A 265 16.50 12.43 -10.98
CA HIS A 265 17.55 13.25 -11.55
C HIS A 265 18.72 13.29 -10.58
N ALA A 266 19.92 13.04 -11.08
CA ALA A 266 21.16 13.07 -10.32
C ALA A 266 22.01 14.27 -10.74
N GLU A 267 22.26 15.15 -9.79
CA GLU A 267 23.13 16.30 -9.98
C GLU A 267 24.60 15.88 -9.94
N VAL A 268 25.34 16.15 -11.01
CA VAL A 268 26.77 15.87 -11.13
C VAL A 268 27.53 17.14 -11.54
N ASP A 269 28.82 17.20 -11.27
CA ASP A 269 29.65 18.34 -11.68
C ASP A 269 29.68 18.45 -13.23
N SER A 270 29.41 19.63 -13.77
CA SER A 270 29.47 19.89 -15.22
C SER A 270 30.87 19.68 -15.81
N ALA A 271 31.92 19.71 -14.98
CA ALA A 271 33.29 19.37 -15.37
C ALA A 271 33.54 17.86 -15.48
N MET A 272 32.63 17.01 -14.99
CA MET A 272 32.73 15.56 -15.09
C MET A 272 32.64 15.10 -16.55
N SER A 273 33.50 14.18 -16.97
CA SER A 273 33.40 13.62 -18.31
C SER A 273 32.17 12.72 -18.44
N LEU A 274 31.48 12.80 -19.58
CA LEU A 274 30.29 11.99 -19.83
C LEU A 274 30.53 10.47 -19.66
N PRO A 275 31.66 9.87 -20.10
CA PRO A 275 31.94 8.46 -19.83
C PRO A 275 32.03 8.14 -18.33
N LEU A 276 32.65 9.00 -17.53
CA LEU A 276 32.77 8.81 -16.09
C LEU A 276 31.41 8.94 -15.39
N ALA A 277 30.60 9.91 -15.81
CA ALA A 277 29.24 10.06 -15.31
C ALA A 277 28.39 8.83 -15.64
N HIS A 278 28.53 8.28 -16.85
CA HIS A 278 27.81 7.06 -17.24
C HIS A 278 28.24 5.83 -16.41
N GLU A 279 29.54 5.64 -16.18
CA GLU A 279 30.04 4.56 -15.31
C GLU A 279 29.53 4.69 -13.86
N LEU A 280 29.43 5.92 -13.35
CA LEU A 280 28.84 6.19 -12.03
C LEU A 280 27.36 5.80 -11.99
N ILE A 281 26.58 6.19 -13.00
CA ILE A 281 25.16 5.84 -13.10
C ILE A 281 24.95 4.32 -13.21
N ASP A 282 25.68 3.62 -14.09
CA ASP A 282 25.58 2.16 -14.25
C ASP A 282 25.83 1.42 -12.94
N LYS A 283 26.80 1.91 -12.15
CA LYS A 283 27.09 1.38 -10.81
C LYS A 283 25.92 1.59 -9.86
N ILE A 284 25.33 2.79 -9.85
CA ILE A 284 24.18 3.09 -8.98
C ILE A 284 22.98 2.22 -9.39
N GLU A 285 22.68 2.09 -10.68
CA GLU A 285 21.57 1.27 -11.18
C GLU A 285 21.72 -0.21 -10.77
N THR A 286 22.94 -0.76 -10.90
CA THR A 286 23.25 -2.13 -10.51
C THR A 286 23.09 -2.33 -9.00
N ASP A 287 23.68 -1.44 -8.20
CA ASP A 287 23.60 -1.50 -6.74
C ASP A 287 22.14 -1.40 -6.24
N PHE A 288 21.32 -0.56 -6.87
CA PHE A 288 19.91 -0.42 -6.51
C PHE A 288 19.10 -1.67 -6.84
N LYS A 289 19.39 -2.32 -7.96
CA LYS A 289 18.77 -3.60 -8.32
C LYS A 289 19.11 -4.69 -7.31
N GLU A 290 20.35 -4.74 -6.83
CA GLU A 290 20.78 -5.73 -5.83
C GLU A 290 20.26 -5.44 -4.41
N LYS A 291 20.35 -4.17 -3.97
CA LYS A 291 19.98 -3.77 -2.60
C LYS A 291 18.47 -3.66 -2.39
N PHE A 292 17.74 -3.14 -3.39
CA PHE A 292 16.33 -2.80 -3.26
C PHE A 292 15.42 -3.61 -4.19
N GLY A 293 15.95 -4.39 -5.14
CA GLY A 293 15.14 -5.10 -6.13
C GLY A 293 14.40 -4.15 -7.08
N CYS A 294 14.86 -2.91 -7.21
CA CYS A 294 14.22 -1.88 -8.00
C CYS A 294 14.96 -1.70 -9.34
N PHE A 295 14.22 -1.50 -10.42
CA PHE A 295 14.79 -1.01 -11.67
C PHE A 295 14.88 0.51 -11.59
N VAL A 296 16.05 1.05 -11.90
CA VAL A 296 16.30 2.50 -11.79
C VAL A 296 16.61 3.05 -13.17
N THR A 297 16.14 4.26 -13.44
CA THR A 297 16.56 5.08 -14.57
C THR A 297 16.96 6.44 -14.05
N ILE A 298 18.21 6.81 -14.25
CA ILE A 298 18.77 8.05 -13.69
C ILE A 298 18.98 9.05 -14.83
N HIS A 299 18.38 10.22 -14.70
CA HIS A 299 18.72 11.36 -15.56
C HIS A 299 19.95 12.06 -14.98
N ILE A 300 20.90 12.45 -15.82
CA ILE A 300 22.11 13.15 -15.39
C ILE A 300 21.92 14.64 -15.60
N ASP A 301 21.93 15.41 -14.51
CA ASP A 301 21.83 16.86 -14.54
C ASP A 301 23.18 17.50 -14.19
N PRO A 302 23.86 18.14 -15.17
CA PRO A 302 25.13 18.80 -14.91
C PRO A 302 24.92 20.12 -14.18
N VAL A 303 25.63 20.30 -13.07
CA VAL A 303 25.65 21.52 -12.26
C VAL A 303 27.05 22.13 -12.28
N ASP A 304 27.16 23.40 -12.65
CA ASP A 304 28.43 24.13 -12.60
C ASP A 304 28.71 24.61 -11.16
N ILE A 305 29.59 23.88 -10.47
CA ILE A 305 30.03 24.21 -9.10
C ILE A 305 31.05 25.36 -9.12
N GLY A 306 31.69 25.64 -10.26
CA GLY A 306 32.77 26.61 -10.40
C GLY A 306 32.32 28.06 -10.62
N ASP A 307 31.10 28.29 -11.11
CA ASP A 307 30.57 29.64 -11.35
C ASP A 307 30.03 30.29 -10.06
N ASN A 308 30.92 30.98 -9.33
CA ASN A 308 30.59 31.75 -8.14
C ASN A 308 29.44 32.77 -8.36
N GLU A 309 29.28 33.31 -9.57
CA GLU A 309 28.21 34.25 -9.89
C GLU A 309 26.86 33.53 -9.94
N THR A 310 26.81 32.38 -10.60
CA THR A 310 25.62 31.51 -10.64
C THR A 310 25.26 30.97 -9.26
N ALA A 311 26.25 30.53 -8.47
CA ALA A 311 26.04 30.09 -7.10
C ALA A 311 25.48 31.21 -6.21
N SER A 312 26.01 32.43 -6.33
CA SER A 312 25.50 33.58 -5.58
C SER A 312 24.06 33.94 -5.97
N LEU A 313 23.73 33.88 -7.26
CA LEU A 313 22.38 34.18 -7.75
C LEU A 313 21.39 33.09 -7.33
N CYS A 314 21.80 31.81 -7.39
CA CYS A 314 21.03 30.68 -6.88
C CYS A 314 20.70 30.86 -5.39
N GLY A 315 21.67 31.28 -4.58
CA GLY A 315 21.46 31.60 -3.16
C GLY A 315 20.41 32.70 -2.95
N GLN A 316 20.51 33.79 -3.70
CA GLN A 316 19.51 34.88 -3.64
C GLN A 316 18.11 34.40 -4.01
N VAL A 317 17.99 33.59 -5.06
CA VAL A 317 16.69 33.05 -5.50
C VAL A 317 16.14 32.06 -4.47
N LYS A 318 16.96 31.18 -3.89
CA LYS A 318 16.56 30.32 -2.77
C LYS A 318 16.03 31.13 -1.59
N ASP A 319 16.70 32.21 -1.22
CA ASP A 319 16.28 33.09 -0.11
C ASP A 319 14.96 33.81 -0.41
N ILE A 320 14.74 34.23 -1.66
CA ILE A 320 13.47 34.83 -2.10
C ILE A 320 12.34 33.82 -2.01
N VAL A 321 12.56 32.62 -2.55
CA VAL A 321 11.54 31.54 -2.57
C VAL A 321 11.20 31.12 -1.14
N ASN A 322 12.20 30.88 -0.29
CA ASN A 322 12.01 30.55 1.13
C ASN A 322 11.29 31.65 1.93
N ARG A 323 11.44 32.92 1.53
CA ARG A 323 10.74 34.05 2.17
C ARG A 323 9.27 34.12 1.77
N ILE A 324 8.95 33.73 0.54
CA ILE A 324 7.56 33.66 0.06
C ILE A 324 6.84 32.55 0.81
N ASP A 325 7.41 31.35 0.85
CA ASP A 325 6.90 30.23 1.63
C ASP A 325 8.01 29.20 1.86
N GLN A 326 8.10 28.66 3.09
CA GLN A 326 9.13 27.69 3.50
C GLN A 326 8.91 26.30 2.90
N ASP A 327 7.69 26.03 2.41
CA ASP A 327 7.36 24.75 1.78
C ASP A 327 7.76 24.69 0.29
N LEU A 328 8.32 25.78 -0.25
CA LEU A 328 8.80 25.87 -1.63
C LEU A 328 10.30 25.59 -1.71
N SER A 329 10.71 24.87 -2.74
CA SER A 329 12.13 24.68 -3.07
C SER A 329 12.37 24.91 -4.55
N ILE A 330 13.63 25.13 -4.92
CA ILE A 330 14.04 25.24 -6.33
C ILE A 330 15.06 24.17 -6.67
N HIS A 331 14.95 23.63 -7.88
CA HIS A 331 15.85 22.63 -8.47
C HIS A 331 16.29 23.11 -9.86
N ASP A 332 17.33 22.45 -10.40
CA ASP A 332 17.84 22.68 -11.76
C ASP A 332 18.08 24.17 -12.12
N PHE A 333 18.73 24.90 -11.20
CA PHE A 333 18.98 26.32 -11.37
C PHE A 333 20.11 26.59 -12.37
N ARG A 334 19.79 27.35 -13.43
CA ARG A 334 20.71 27.69 -14.52
C ARG A 334 20.66 29.18 -14.85
N VAL A 335 21.82 29.72 -15.24
CA VAL A 335 21.95 31.11 -15.69
C VAL A 335 22.47 31.13 -17.12
N LEU A 336 21.67 31.67 -18.03
CA LEU A 336 22.09 31.91 -19.41
C LEU A 336 22.57 33.36 -19.54
N LYS A 337 23.83 33.51 -19.93
CA LYS A 337 24.45 34.81 -20.25
C LYS A 337 24.32 35.01 -21.77
N SER A 338 23.30 35.75 -22.19
CA SER A 338 23.12 36.14 -23.60
C SER A 338 23.48 37.61 -23.79
N GLY A 339 23.82 38.04 -25.01
CA GLY A 339 24.18 39.43 -25.30
C GLY A 339 23.09 40.47 -24.98
N VAL A 340 21.87 40.02 -24.63
CA VAL A 340 20.70 40.83 -24.26
C VAL A 340 20.52 40.96 -22.73
N GLY A 341 21.31 40.23 -21.93
CA GLY A 341 21.24 40.25 -20.47
C GLY A 341 21.29 38.86 -19.84
N ARG A 342 20.90 38.76 -18.56
CA ARG A 342 20.92 37.50 -17.80
C ARG A 342 19.54 36.88 -17.77
N SER A 343 19.42 35.64 -18.23
CA SER A 343 18.19 34.84 -18.08
C SER A 343 18.42 33.76 -17.03
N VAL A 344 17.47 33.63 -16.09
CA VAL A 344 17.51 32.59 -15.06
C VAL A 344 16.43 31.56 -15.33
N ILE A 345 16.80 30.29 -15.24
CA ILE A 345 15.91 29.15 -15.46
C ILE A 345 16.00 28.24 -14.24
N PHE A 346 14.87 27.80 -13.70
CA PHE A 346 14.82 26.80 -12.64
C PHE A 346 13.45 26.15 -12.55
N ASP A 347 13.42 25.02 -11.88
CA ASP A 347 12.21 24.29 -11.55
C ASP A 347 11.80 24.63 -10.12
N LEU A 348 10.55 25.06 -9.97
CA LEU A 348 9.93 25.39 -8.70
C LEU A 348 9.13 24.18 -8.21
N ALA A 349 9.58 23.62 -7.11
CA ALA A 349 8.87 22.56 -6.41
C ALA A 349 7.78 23.12 -5.48
N LEU A 350 6.56 22.64 -5.69
CA LEU A 350 5.36 23.00 -4.95
C LEU A 350 4.81 21.75 -4.24
N PRO A 351 4.31 21.84 -2.99
CA PRO A 351 3.51 20.76 -2.42
C PRO A 351 2.25 20.49 -3.26
N TYR A 352 1.83 19.22 -3.40
CA TYR A 352 0.59 18.89 -4.14
C TYR A 352 -0.63 19.71 -3.70
N ASN A 353 -0.76 19.96 -2.40
CA ASN A 353 -1.88 20.70 -1.80
C ASN A 353 -1.64 22.21 -1.69
N TYR A 354 -0.65 22.77 -2.41
CA TYR A 354 -0.36 24.19 -2.36
C TYR A 354 -1.55 25.03 -2.83
N LYS A 355 -1.90 26.06 -2.06
CA LYS A 355 -3.16 26.82 -2.17
C LYS A 355 -3.31 27.62 -3.46
N LEU A 356 -2.20 28.13 -3.98
CA LEU A 356 -2.17 28.97 -5.17
C LEU A 356 -2.03 28.11 -6.43
N SER A 357 -2.53 28.61 -7.55
CA SER A 357 -2.31 27.97 -8.84
C SER A 357 -0.87 28.17 -9.31
N ASP A 358 -0.37 27.26 -10.13
CA ASP A 358 1.02 27.28 -10.60
C ASP A 358 1.33 28.60 -11.33
N ILE A 359 0.36 29.15 -12.05
CA ILE A 359 0.46 30.46 -12.73
C ILE A 359 0.63 31.60 -11.71
N GLN A 360 -0.14 31.58 -10.62
CA GLN A 360 -0.07 32.62 -9.59
C GLN A 360 1.28 32.62 -8.88
N VAL A 361 1.78 31.43 -8.51
CA VAL A 361 3.07 31.30 -7.82
C VAL A 361 4.22 31.68 -8.75
N LYS A 362 4.21 31.19 -10.00
CA LYS A 362 5.21 31.58 -11.01
C LYS A 362 5.27 33.09 -11.20
N SER A 363 4.11 33.74 -11.32
CA SER A 363 4.03 35.20 -11.49
C SER A 363 4.62 35.93 -10.28
N MET A 364 4.24 35.52 -9.06
CA MET A 364 4.72 36.10 -7.82
C MET A 364 6.25 36.01 -7.68
N ILE A 365 6.81 34.82 -7.86
CA ILE A 365 8.26 34.57 -7.77
C ILE A 365 9.00 35.32 -8.88
N THR A 366 8.48 35.29 -10.11
CA THR A 366 9.08 36.00 -11.25
C THR A 366 9.16 37.50 -11.00
N SER A 367 8.10 38.10 -10.45
CA SER A 367 8.08 39.53 -10.11
C SER A 367 9.10 39.87 -9.03
N GLU A 368 9.20 39.06 -7.97
CA GLU A 368 10.11 39.31 -6.86
C GLU A 368 11.59 39.14 -7.27
N ILE A 369 11.90 38.13 -8.09
CA ILE A 369 13.23 37.91 -8.64
C ILE A 369 13.63 39.08 -9.56
N LYS A 370 12.74 39.54 -10.45
CA LYS A 370 13.04 40.70 -11.32
C LYS A 370 13.22 42.01 -10.54
N ALA A 371 12.59 42.15 -9.38
CA ALA A 371 12.74 43.33 -8.52
C ALA A 371 14.04 43.29 -7.70
N SER A 372 14.45 42.10 -7.25
CA SER A 372 15.56 41.93 -6.31
C SER A 372 16.89 41.55 -6.96
N CYS A 373 16.85 40.92 -8.14
CA CYS A 373 18.02 40.43 -8.85
C CYS A 373 18.18 41.16 -10.20
N ASN A 374 19.42 41.45 -10.60
CA ASN A 374 19.71 42.07 -11.90
C ASN A 374 19.63 41.00 -13.03
N VAL A 375 18.40 40.60 -13.36
CA VAL A 375 18.07 39.59 -14.38
C VAL A 375 17.03 40.11 -15.36
N SER A 376 17.24 39.85 -16.63
CA SER A 376 16.42 40.34 -17.74
C SER A 376 15.20 39.44 -17.97
N GLU A 377 15.36 38.15 -17.75
CA GLU A 377 14.34 37.13 -17.98
C GLU A 377 14.39 36.07 -16.87
N VAL A 378 13.21 35.56 -16.51
CA VAL A 378 13.06 34.49 -15.52
C VAL A 378 12.09 33.48 -16.12
N ILE A 379 12.55 32.24 -16.26
CA ILE A 379 11.77 31.12 -16.76
C ILE A 379 11.62 30.14 -15.60
N VAL A 380 10.38 29.94 -15.17
CA VAL A 380 10.06 29.05 -14.05
C VAL A 380 9.21 27.90 -14.56
N CYS A 381 9.72 26.67 -14.52
CA CYS A 381 8.85 25.50 -14.54
C CYS A 381 8.30 25.30 -13.14
N ALA A 382 7.05 24.88 -12.98
CA ALA A 382 6.51 24.63 -11.66
C ALA A 382 5.99 23.21 -11.63
N GLU A 383 6.47 22.47 -10.65
CA GLU A 383 6.23 21.06 -10.52
C GLU A 383 5.66 20.79 -9.14
N ARG A 384 4.52 20.08 -9.10
CA ARG A 384 3.93 19.66 -7.84
C ARG A 384 4.54 18.34 -7.42
N GLN A 385 5.20 18.35 -6.27
CA GLN A 385 5.85 17.20 -5.67
C GLN A 385 5.47 17.03 -4.19
N LEU A 386 6.04 16.01 -3.57
CA LEU A 386 5.95 15.80 -2.14
C LEU A 386 6.75 16.88 -1.41
N SER A 387 6.14 17.52 -0.40
CA SER A 387 6.91 18.42 0.47
C SER A 387 7.95 17.58 1.22
N GLU A 388 9.15 18.14 1.42
CA GLU A 388 10.18 17.47 2.24
C GLU A 388 9.75 17.35 3.72
N LEU A 389 8.67 18.03 4.12
CA LEU A 389 8.23 18.24 5.50
C LEU A 389 6.95 17.49 5.93
N ASP A 390 6.28 16.75 5.05
CA ASP A 390 5.20 15.85 5.48
C ASP A 390 5.66 14.42 5.69
#